data_AF-D6U234-F1
#
_entry.id   AF-D6U234-F1
#
_cell.length_a   1.000
_cell.length_b   1.000
_cell.length_c   1.000
_cell.angle_alpha   90.00
_cell.angle_beta   90.00
_cell.angle_gamma   90.00
#
_symmetry.space_group_name_H-M   'P 1'
#
loop_
_entity.id
_entity.type
_entity.pdbx_description
1 polymer ?
#
loop_
_entity_poly.entity_id
_entity_poly.type
_entity_poly.pdbx_seq_one_letter_code
_entity_poly.pdbx_strand_id
1 'polypeptide(L)'
;MTEQEPFKWRHFQADIILLCVRWYLRYALSYRDLEEMMQERGLQVDHTTIYRWVQQYAPELEKRCRPHLKTTNDSWRVDETYVKIKKVWMYLYRAVDSDDQTLEFLLSPTRDAEAAKRFFVRALQYTACSVPHARPAEEQGAWSIAPAAPRVINVDKNAAYPKAIADLKAAGILPENSELRQVKYLNNLIEQDHRAHQTVDEARDGVFLDVSELRI
;
A
#
# COMPACT_ATOMS: atom_id res chain seq x y z
N MET A 1 -14.68 -0.62 -26.97
CA MET A 1 -13.93 0.01 -25.86
C MET A 1 -12.80 0.78 -26.51
N THR A 2 -12.77 2.10 -26.37
CA THR A 2 -11.68 2.91 -26.93
C THR A 2 -10.38 2.47 -26.27
N GLU A 3 -9.40 2.03 -27.07
CA GLU A 3 -8.02 1.88 -26.61
C GLU A 3 -7.57 3.27 -26.12
N GLN A 4 -7.59 3.47 -24.81
CA GLN A 4 -6.93 4.63 -24.22
C GLN A 4 -5.44 4.42 -24.47
N GLU A 5 -4.85 5.20 -25.37
CA GLU A 5 -3.40 5.25 -25.58
C GLU A 5 -2.79 6.09 -24.44
N PRO A 6 -2.26 5.47 -23.36
CA PRO A 6 -1.89 6.21 -22.15
C PRO A 6 -0.69 7.15 -22.37
N PHE A 7 0.09 6.91 -23.43
CA PHE A 7 1.27 7.68 -23.80
C PHE A 7 1.03 8.62 -24.99
N LYS A 8 -0.22 8.82 -25.40
CA LYS A 8 -0.55 9.73 -26.49
C LYS A 8 -0.02 11.14 -26.19
N TRP A 9 0.63 11.77 -27.16
CA TRP A 9 1.23 13.11 -27.06
C TRP A 9 2.41 13.24 -26.09
N ARG A 10 3.01 12.12 -25.66
CA ARG A 10 4.25 12.18 -24.87
C ARG A 10 5.46 12.35 -25.79
N HIS A 11 6.39 13.19 -25.35
CA HIS A 11 7.64 13.45 -26.07
C HIS A 11 8.59 12.24 -26.03
N PHE A 12 8.52 11.45 -24.95
CA PHE A 12 9.36 10.27 -24.74
C PHE A 12 8.59 8.99 -25.05
N GLN A 13 9.33 7.97 -25.50
CA GLN A 13 8.78 6.65 -25.75
C GLN A 13 8.20 6.03 -24.47
N ALA A 14 7.13 5.25 -24.61
CA ALA A 14 6.45 4.59 -23.51
C ALA A 14 7.41 3.77 -22.63
N ASP A 15 8.34 3.05 -23.25
CA ASP A 15 9.29 2.18 -22.54
C ASP A 15 10.25 2.98 -21.64
N ILE A 16 10.68 4.18 -22.06
CA ILE A 16 11.53 5.07 -21.26
C ILE A 16 10.75 5.57 -20.04
N ILE A 17 9.51 6.01 -20.27
CA ILE A 17 8.62 6.49 -19.21
C ILE A 17 8.39 5.39 -18.18
N LEU A 18 7.99 4.19 -18.64
CA LEU A 18 7.73 3.04 -17.79
C LEU A 18 8.99 2.57 -17.05
N LEU A 19 10.16 2.61 -17.69
CA LEU A 19 11.43 2.27 -17.06
C LEU A 19 11.74 3.20 -15.88
N CYS A 20 11.65 4.51 -16.09
CA CYS A 20 11.90 5.50 -15.03
C CYS A 20 10.90 5.34 -13.88
N VAL A 21 9.61 5.18 -14.19
CA VAL A 21 8.58 4.97 -13.17
C VAL A 21 8.85 3.67 -12.41
N ARG A 22 9.10 2.55 -13.11
CA ARG A 22 9.42 1.27 -12.47
C ARG A 22 10.65 1.36 -11.57
N TRP A 23 11.71 2.05 -12.01
CA TRP A 23 12.93 2.17 -11.20
C TRP A 23 12.75 3.06 -9.99
N TYR A 24 12.04 4.18 -10.14
CA TYR A 24 11.67 5.04 -9.01
C TYR A 24 10.89 4.25 -7.96
N LEU A 25 9.94 3.43 -8.42
CA LEU A 25 9.15 2.61 -7.54
C LEU A 25 10.05 1.50 -6.94
N ARG A 26 10.65 0.63 -7.74
CA ARG A 26 11.37 -0.56 -7.27
C ARG A 26 12.58 -0.27 -6.35
N TYR A 27 13.31 0.81 -6.60
CA TYR A 27 14.60 1.06 -5.98
C TYR A 27 14.60 2.35 -5.16
N ALA A 28 15.51 2.46 -4.20
CA ALA A 28 15.66 3.64 -3.35
C ALA A 28 16.31 4.85 -4.08
N LEU A 29 15.99 5.06 -5.36
CA LEU A 29 16.51 6.14 -6.21
C LEU A 29 15.73 7.44 -6.01
N SER A 30 16.44 8.57 -6.05
CA SER A 30 15.85 9.90 -6.13
C SER A 30 15.46 10.25 -7.58
N TYR A 31 14.62 11.27 -7.78
CA TYR A 31 14.33 11.77 -9.14
C TYR A 31 15.58 12.33 -9.82
N ARG A 32 16.53 12.86 -9.05
CA ARG A 32 17.81 13.35 -9.58
C ARG A 32 18.71 12.21 -10.01
N ASP A 33 18.74 11.12 -9.24
CA ASP A 33 19.50 9.92 -9.58
C ASP A 33 19.00 9.37 -10.93
N LEU A 34 17.68 9.33 -11.14
CA LEU A 34 17.11 8.88 -12.40
C LEU A 34 17.41 9.83 -13.57
N GLU A 35 17.42 11.15 -13.34
CA GLU A 35 17.87 12.14 -14.32
C GLU A 35 19.33 11.88 -14.73
N GLU A 36 20.24 11.72 -13.77
CA GLU A 36 21.65 11.40 -14.02
C GLU A 36 21.80 10.08 -14.78
N MET A 37 21.09 9.03 -14.38
CA MET A 37 21.10 7.72 -15.06
C MET A 37 20.56 7.79 -16.49
N MET A 38 19.57 8.65 -16.77
CA MET A 38 19.09 8.88 -18.13
C MET A 38 20.09 9.69 -18.95
N GLN A 39 20.77 10.65 -18.34
CA GLN A 39 21.80 11.45 -18.98
C GLN A 39 23.00 10.60 -19.41
N GLU A 40 23.44 9.64 -18.59
CA GLU A 40 24.48 8.66 -18.96
C GLU A 40 24.10 7.81 -20.19
N ARG A 41 22.80 7.63 -20.42
CA ARG A 41 22.25 6.90 -21.58
C ARG A 41 21.99 7.82 -22.79
N GLY A 42 22.40 9.08 -22.72
CA GLY A 42 22.20 10.07 -23.79
C GLY A 42 20.79 10.65 -23.86
N LEU A 43 19.95 10.45 -22.84
CA LEU A 43 18.58 10.96 -22.76
C LEU A 43 18.52 12.16 -21.82
N GLN A 44 18.19 13.35 -22.35
CA GLN A 44 18.00 14.55 -21.55
C GLN A 44 16.58 14.56 -20.97
N VAL A 45 16.43 14.08 -19.74
CA VAL A 45 15.15 14.05 -19.01
C VAL A 45 15.31 14.75 -17.67
N ASP A 46 14.61 15.87 -17.50
CA ASP A 46 14.62 16.61 -16.22
C ASP A 46 13.89 15.82 -15.11
N HIS A 47 14.44 15.82 -13.89
CA HIS A 47 13.84 15.16 -12.72
C HIS A 47 12.36 15.53 -12.49
N THR A 48 11.92 16.76 -12.79
CA THR A 48 10.52 17.18 -12.65
C THR A 48 9.61 16.50 -13.68
N THR A 49 10.15 16.12 -14.84
CA THR A 49 9.44 15.34 -15.86
C THR A 49 9.20 13.92 -15.35
N ILE A 50 10.22 13.32 -14.73
CA ILE A 50 10.12 11.99 -14.12
C ILE A 50 9.10 12.01 -12.96
N TYR A 51 9.14 13.05 -12.11
CA TYR A 51 8.13 13.26 -11.07
C TYR A 51 6.71 13.26 -11.64
N ARG A 52 6.46 14.03 -12.72
CA ARG A 52 5.13 14.06 -13.37
C ARG A 52 4.71 12.69 -13.92
N TRP A 53 5.65 11.91 -14.45
CA TRP A 53 5.37 10.55 -14.89
C TRP A 53 5.00 9.64 -13.74
N VAL A 54 5.73 9.67 -12.62
CA VAL A 54 5.40 8.86 -11.45
C VAL A 54 4.01 9.21 -10.92
N GLN A 55 3.70 10.49 -10.75
CA GLN A 55 2.37 10.94 -10.31
C GLN A 55 1.24 10.45 -11.23
N GLN A 56 1.47 10.45 -12.54
CA GLN A 56 0.46 10.06 -13.53
C GLN A 56 0.30 8.54 -13.64
N TYR A 57 1.41 7.80 -13.73
CA TYR A 57 1.41 6.41 -14.15
C TYR A 57 1.54 5.41 -13.01
N ALA A 58 2.06 5.81 -11.85
CA ALA A 58 2.16 4.89 -10.72
C ALA A 58 0.80 4.38 -10.24
N PRO A 59 -0.26 5.21 -10.10
CA PRO A 59 -1.60 4.74 -9.75
C PRO A 59 -2.22 3.82 -10.80
N GLU A 60 -1.96 4.09 -12.08
CA GLU A 60 -2.43 3.25 -13.20
C GLU A 60 -1.69 1.90 -13.23
N LEU A 61 -0.39 1.89 -12.94
CA LEU A 61 0.40 0.67 -12.80
C LEU A 61 -0.09 -0.17 -11.62
N GLU A 62 -0.29 0.43 -10.45
CA GLU A 62 -0.84 -0.23 -9.28
C GLU A 62 -2.20 -0.87 -9.62
N LYS A 63 -3.12 -0.10 -10.20
CA LYS A 63 -4.45 -0.59 -10.60
C LYS A 63 -4.41 -1.79 -11.54
N ARG A 64 -3.47 -1.82 -12.50
CA ARG A 64 -3.33 -2.92 -13.48
C ARG A 64 -2.55 -4.12 -12.94
N CYS A 65 -1.57 -3.89 -12.08
CA CYS A 65 -0.78 -4.95 -11.45
C CYS A 65 -1.56 -5.64 -10.33
N ARG A 66 -2.48 -4.92 -9.67
CA ARG A 66 -3.23 -5.39 -8.50
C ARG A 66 -3.92 -6.76 -8.68
N PRO A 67 -4.65 -7.07 -9.76
CA PRO A 67 -5.25 -8.39 -9.93
C PRO A 67 -4.24 -9.53 -10.07
N HIS A 68 -2.97 -9.20 -10.36
CA HIS A 68 -1.88 -10.16 -10.54
C HIS A 68 -1.02 -10.31 -9.27
N LEU A 69 -1.27 -9.51 -8.23
CA LEU A 69 -0.63 -9.68 -6.92
C LEU A 69 -1.24 -10.89 -6.20
N LYS A 70 -0.45 -11.52 -5.33
CA LYS A 70 -0.89 -12.72 -4.59
C LYS A 70 -2.08 -12.39 -3.71
N THR A 71 -3.02 -13.32 -3.61
CA THR A 71 -4.16 -13.18 -2.69
C THR A 71 -3.64 -13.11 -1.26
N THR A 72 -4.15 -12.13 -0.51
CA THR A 72 -3.80 -11.88 0.88
C THR A 72 -4.41 -12.94 1.78
N ASN A 73 -3.66 -13.44 2.76
CA ASN A 73 -4.08 -14.42 3.74
C ASN A 73 -4.96 -13.81 4.86
N ASP A 74 -5.41 -14.66 5.78
CA ASP A 74 -6.37 -14.34 6.85
C ASP A 74 -5.72 -13.76 8.12
N SER A 75 -4.40 -13.51 8.12
CA SER A 75 -3.63 -13.13 9.31
C SER A 75 -2.85 -11.84 9.10
N TRP A 76 -3.38 -10.74 9.59
CA TRP A 76 -2.80 -9.42 9.42
C TRP A 76 -1.85 -9.04 10.55
N ARG A 77 -0.83 -8.26 10.22
CA ARG A 77 0.08 -7.56 11.13
C ARG A 77 -0.01 -6.08 10.83
N VAL A 78 -0.28 -5.29 11.85
CA VAL A 78 -0.43 -3.84 11.73
C VAL A 78 0.60 -3.16 12.61
N ASP A 79 1.36 -2.25 12.00
CA ASP A 79 2.33 -1.40 12.67
C ASP A 79 1.99 0.08 12.51
N GLU A 80 2.49 0.86 13.47
CA GLU A 80 2.40 2.32 13.48
C GLU A 80 3.81 2.86 13.67
N THR A 81 4.25 3.70 12.75
CA THR A 81 5.51 4.43 12.90
C THR A 81 5.28 5.91 12.69
N TYR A 82 6.20 6.75 13.16
CA TYR A 82 6.12 8.20 12.97
C TYR A 82 7.10 8.62 11.88
N VAL A 83 6.60 9.35 10.88
CA VAL A 83 7.38 9.81 9.72
C VAL A 83 7.32 11.32 9.65
N LYS A 84 8.44 11.97 9.32
CA LYS A 84 8.51 13.42 9.17
C LYS A 84 8.28 13.81 7.70
N ILE A 85 7.18 14.50 7.44
CA ILE A 85 6.77 14.95 6.10
C ILE A 85 6.77 16.48 6.09
N LYS A 86 7.58 17.11 5.24
CA LYS A 86 7.68 18.59 5.15
C LYS A 86 7.80 19.28 6.52
N LYS A 87 8.64 18.71 7.39
CA LYS A 87 8.89 19.13 8.78
C LYS A 87 7.76 18.86 9.80
N VAL A 88 6.66 18.22 9.40
CA VAL A 88 5.56 17.82 10.29
C VAL A 88 5.64 16.33 10.58
N TRP A 89 5.53 15.95 11.85
CA TRP A 89 5.44 14.54 12.25
C TRP A 89 4.03 14.00 11.98
N MET A 90 3.95 12.88 11.27
CA MET A 90 2.72 12.16 10.96
C MET A 90 2.84 10.72 11.42
N TYR A 91 1.72 10.09 11.77
CA TYR A 91 1.63 8.66 12.05
C TYR A 91 1.33 7.91 10.75
N LEU A 92 2.22 6.98 10.40
CA LEU A 92 2.05 6.02 9.32
C LEU A 92 1.54 4.71 9.90
N TYR A 93 0.30 4.38 9.58
CA TYR A 93 -0.28 3.05 9.79
C TYR A 93 0.04 2.19 8.57
N ARG A 94 0.46 0.96 8.79
CA ARG A 94 0.67 -0.01 7.73
C ARG A 94 0.15 -1.37 8.15
N ALA A 95 -0.45 -2.09 7.21
CA ALA A 95 -0.94 -3.44 7.40
C ALA A 95 -0.26 -4.33 6.37
N VAL A 96 0.36 -5.40 6.85
CA VAL A 96 0.92 -6.47 6.04
C VAL A 96 0.29 -7.79 6.43
N ASP A 97 0.23 -8.71 5.50
CA ASP A 97 -0.22 -10.06 5.73
C ASP A 97 0.93 -10.94 6.27
N SER A 98 0.58 -12.17 6.65
CA SER A 98 1.51 -13.21 7.11
C SER A 98 2.66 -13.50 6.15
N ASP A 99 2.42 -13.40 4.84
CA ASP A 99 3.40 -13.56 3.75
C ASP A 99 4.12 -12.26 3.38
N ASP A 100 4.08 -11.26 4.26
CA ASP A 100 4.65 -9.92 4.09
C ASP A 100 4.14 -9.21 2.83
N GLN A 101 2.91 -9.55 2.40
CA GLN A 101 2.21 -8.81 1.37
C GLN A 101 1.52 -7.59 1.99
N THR A 102 1.71 -6.41 1.40
CA THR A 102 1.20 -5.18 1.94
C THR A 102 -0.25 -4.95 1.56
N LEU A 103 -1.07 -4.74 2.58
CA LEU A 103 -2.50 -4.55 2.45
C LEU A 103 -2.85 -3.09 2.22
N GLU A 104 -2.40 -2.21 3.12
CA GLU A 104 -2.80 -0.80 3.07
C GLU A 104 -1.88 0.07 3.93
N PHE A 105 -1.82 1.37 3.58
CA PHE A 105 -1.20 2.41 4.39
C PHE A 105 -2.17 3.55 4.67
N LEU A 106 -1.97 4.20 5.82
CA LEU A 106 -2.62 5.47 6.10
C LEU A 106 -1.67 6.41 6.81
N LEU A 107 -1.52 7.61 6.26
CA LEU A 107 -0.93 8.73 6.99
C LEU A 107 -2.01 9.50 7.73
N SER A 108 -1.80 9.72 9.03
CA SER A 108 -2.67 10.51 9.88
C SER A 108 -1.87 11.48 10.74
N PRO A 109 -2.31 12.73 10.93
CA PRO A 109 -1.70 13.63 11.91
C PRO A 109 -1.95 13.18 13.35
N THR A 110 -2.98 12.37 13.59
CA THR A 110 -3.40 11.93 14.93
C THR A 110 -3.32 10.42 15.10
N ARG A 111 -3.02 10.00 16.34
CA ARG A 111 -3.04 8.61 16.80
C ARG A 111 -4.31 8.32 17.59
N ASP A 112 -5.46 8.45 16.93
CA ASP A 112 -6.79 8.26 17.54
C ASP A 112 -7.54 7.05 16.96
N ALA A 113 -8.63 6.67 17.64
CA ALA A 113 -9.46 5.54 17.23
C ALA A 113 -10.16 5.77 15.87
N GLU A 114 -10.45 7.02 15.52
CA GLU A 114 -11.06 7.36 14.23
C GLU A 114 -10.08 7.12 13.07
N ALA A 115 -8.82 7.49 13.23
CA ALA A 115 -7.76 7.20 12.28
C ALA A 115 -7.55 5.70 12.11
N ALA A 116 -7.47 4.95 13.21
CA ALA A 116 -7.38 3.49 13.17
C ALA A 116 -8.61 2.85 12.49
N LYS A 117 -9.82 3.36 12.76
CA LYS A 117 -11.05 2.89 12.10
C LYS A 117 -11.02 3.13 10.60
N ARG A 118 -10.65 4.35 10.16
CA ARG A 118 -10.51 4.67 8.73
C ARG A 118 -9.50 3.77 8.05
N PHE A 119 -8.38 3.49 8.71
CA PHE A 119 -7.34 2.59 8.22
C PHE A 119 -7.88 1.18 7.99
N PHE A 120 -8.53 0.58 9.00
CA PHE A 120 -9.09 -0.76 8.85
C PHE A 120 -10.20 -0.87 7.80
N VAL A 121 -11.05 0.15 7.67
CA VAL A 121 -12.06 0.17 6.59
C VAL A 121 -11.40 0.13 5.23
N ARG A 122 -10.33 0.90 5.01
CA ARG A 122 -9.57 0.86 3.75
C ARG A 122 -8.91 -0.49 3.52
N ALA A 123 -8.27 -1.07 4.54
CA ALA A 123 -7.64 -2.38 4.43
C ALA A 123 -8.66 -3.50 4.11
N LEU A 124 -9.84 -3.48 4.72
CA LEU A 124 -10.90 -4.44 4.42
C LEU A 124 -11.44 -4.27 3.00
N GLN A 125 -11.65 -3.04 2.55
CA GLN A 125 -11.99 -2.76 1.15
C GLN A 125 -10.89 -3.24 0.20
N TYR A 126 -9.62 -3.10 0.60
CA TYR A 126 -8.49 -3.55 -0.19
C TYR A 126 -8.53 -5.06 -0.44
N THR A 127 -8.78 -5.86 0.60
CA THR A 127 -8.87 -7.32 0.48
C THR A 127 -10.11 -7.77 -0.29
N ALA A 128 -11.24 -7.07 -0.17
CA ALA A 128 -12.46 -7.40 -0.91
C ALA A 128 -12.30 -7.26 -2.44
N CYS A 129 -11.48 -6.31 -2.90
CA CYS A 129 -11.25 -6.06 -4.33
C CYS A 129 -10.16 -6.95 -4.96
N SER A 130 -9.42 -7.71 -4.15
CA SER A 130 -8.23 -8.46 -4.61
C SER A 130 -8.50 -9.96 -4.83
N VAL A 131 -9.77 -10.39 -4.77
CA VAL A 131 -10.19 -11.79 -5.01
C VAL A 131 -10.55 -11.98 -6.49
N PRO A 132 -9.79 -12.76 -7.29
CA PRO A 132 -10.04 -12.90 -8.74
C PRO A 132 -11.22 -13.83 -9.10
N HIS A 133 -11.98 -14.36 -8.13
CA HIS A 133 -13.00 -15.37 -8.42
C HIS A 133 -14.23 -15.25 -7.51
N ALA A 134 -15.05 -14.22 -7.75
CA ALA A 134 -16.46 -14.33 -7.43
C ALA A 134 -17.08 -15.32 -8.43
N ARG A 135 -17.45 -16.52 -7.97
CA ARG A 135 -18.21 -17.48 -8.78
C ARG A 135 -19.51 -16.82 -9.28
N PRO A 136 -20.00 -17.16 -10.49
CA PRO A 136 -21.26 -16.65 -11.01
C PRO A 136 -22.41 -16.90 -10.02
N ALA A 137 -23.31 -15.92 -9.92
CA ALA A 137 -24.32 -15.79 -8.87
C ALA A 137 -25.48 -16.81 -8.88
N GLU A 138 -25.41 -17.90 -9.65
CA GLU A 138 -26.57 -18.79 -9.85
C GLU A 138 -26.52 -20.13 -9.08
N GLU A 139 -25.40 -20.46 -8.43
CA GLU A 139 -25.32 -21.63 -7.55
C GLU A 139 -24.73 -21.24 -6.19
N GLN A 140 -25.56 -20.68 -5.30
CA GLN A 140 -25.29 -20.62 -3.86
C GLN A 140 -26.56 -20.23 -3.09
N GLY A 141 -27.23 -21.24 -2.53
CA GLY A 141 -28.20 -21.03 -1.46
C GLY A 141 -27.49 -20.55 -0.19
N ALA A 142 -28.02 -19.50 0.43
CA ALA A 142 -27.88 -19.09 1.84
C ALA A 142 -26.63 -19.57 2.62
N TRP A 143 -25.43 -19.30 2.11
CA TRP A 143 -24.21 -19.06 2.89
C TRP A 143 -23.32 -18.12 2.08
N SER A 144 -23.64 -16.82 2.16
CA SER A 144 -22.91 -15.76 1.48
C SER A 144 -21.45 -15.75 1.96
N ILE A 145 -20.53 -16.17 1.10
CA ILE A 145 -19.08 -16.10 1.33
C ILE A 145 -18.71 -14.62 1.39
N ALA A 146 -18.62 -14.08 2.61
CA ALA A 146 -18.10 -12.73 2.84
C ALA A 146 -16.63 -12.68 2.36
N PRO A 147 -16.22 -11.64 1.62
CA PRO A 147 -14.85 -11.54 1.11
C PRO A 147 -13.86 -11.51 2.28
N ALA A 148 -12.78 -12.29 2.14
CA ALA A 148 -11.60 -12.48 2.99
C ALA A 148 -11.38 -11.49 4.15
N ALA A 149 -12.25 -11.49 5.14
CA ALA A 149 -12.03 -10.75 6.38
C ALA A 149 -10.92 -11.46 7.19
N PRO A 150 -10.02 -10.72 7.85
CA PRO A 150 -8.95 -11.31 8.62
C PRO A 150 -9.52 -12.11 9.79
N ARG A 151 -9.03 -13.34 9.95
CA ARG A 151 -9.29 -14.14 11.14
C ARG A 151 -8.52 -13.58 12.34
N VAL A 152 -7.29 -13.10 12.13
CA VAL A 152 -6.43 -12.56 13.20
C VAL A 152 -5.82 -11.23 12.77
N ILE A 153 -5.89 -10.23 13.64
CA ILE A 153 -5.21 -8.94 13.48
C ILE A 153 -4.24 -8.77 14.64
N ASN A 154 -2.94 -8.78 14.34
CA ASN A 154 -1.89 -8.48 15.30
C ASN A 154 -1.59 -6.98 15.27
N VAL A 155 -1.69 -6.31 16.41
CA VAL A 155 -1.45 -4.87 16.55
C VAL A 155 -0.47 -4.60 17.69
N ASP A 156 0.11 -3.40 17.70
CA ASP A 156 0.80 -2.88 18.88
C ASP A 156 -0.20 -2.57 20.02
N LYS A 157 0.31 -2.36 21.24
CA LYS A 157 -0.46 -2.07 22.46
C LYS A 157 -1.05 -0.65 22.50
N ASN A 158 -1.52 -0.14 21.37
CA ASN A 158 -2.23 1.14 21.30
C ASN A 158 -3.68 0.99 21.79
N ALA A 159 -4.12 1.93 22.64
CA ALA A 159 -5.50 1.99 23.13
C ALA A 159 -6.54 2.36 22.05
N ALA A 160 -6.10 2.95 20.94
CA ALA A 160 -6.96 3.29 19.81
C ALA A 160 -7.53 2.05 19.10
N TYR A 161 -6.75 0.94 19.03
CA TYR A 161 -7.14 -0.24 18.26
C TYR A 161 -8.32 -1.02 18.84
N PRO A 162 -8.37 -1.35 20.14
CA PRO A 162 -9.53 -2.03 20.70
C PRO A 162 -10.82 -1.25 20.48
N LYS A 163 -10.79 0.08 20.62
CA LYS A 163 -11.94 0.93 20.38
C LYS A 163 -12.36 0.90 18.91
N ALA A 164 -11.42 1.08 17.99
CA ALA A 164 -11.71 1.01 16.56
C ALA A 164 -12.28 -0.35 16.12
N ILE A 165 -11.73 -1.46 16.64
CA ILE A 165 -12.20 -2.81 16.31
C ILE A 165 -13.59 -3.07 16.90
N ALA A 166 -13.86 -2.63 18.13
CA ALA A 166 -15.19 -2.73 18.73
C ALA A 166 -16.23 -1.97 17.89
N ASP A 167 -15.91 -0.74 17.47
CA ASP A 167 -16.79 0.06 16.61
C ASP A 167 -17.03 -0.59 15.24
N LEU A 168 -16.01 -1.26 14.68
CA LEU A 168 -16.12 -1.98 13.40
C LEU A 168 -16.96 -3.25 13.50
N LYS A 169 -16.84 -3.99 14.60
CA LYS A 169 -17.71 -5.14 14.90
C LYS A 169 -19.15 -4.71 15.11
N ALA A 170 -19.36 -3.65 15.89
CA ALA A 170 -20.69 -3.08 16.12
C ALA A 170 -21.34 -2.57 14.83
N ALA A 171 -20.55 -2.07 13.87
CA ALA A 171 -21.02 -1.65 12.56
C ALA A 171 -21.24 -2.82 11.57
N GLY A 172 -20.91 -4.06 11.93
CA GLY A 172 -21.00 -5.23 11.04
C GLY A 172 -20.00 -5.24 9.89
N ILE A 173 -18.98 -4.37 9.93
CA ILE A 173 -17.93 -4.27 8.89
C ILE A 173 -16.87 -5.36 9.09
N LEU A 174 -16.54 -5.67 10.34
CA LEU A 174 -15.63 -6.74 10.72
C LEU A 174 -16.42 -7.87 11.36
N PRO A 175 -16.21 -9.15 10.98
CA PRO A 175 -16.97 -10.25 11.56
C PRO A 175 -16.57 -10.47 13.02
N GLU A 176 -17.50 -11.01 13.82
CA GLU A 176 -17.30 -11.17 15.27
C GLU A 176 -16.17 -12.15 15.60
N ASN A 177 -15.93 -13.12 14.71
CA ASN A 177 -14.88 -14.14 14.82
C ASN A 177 -13.45 -13.60 14.56
N SER A 178 -13.28 -12.36 14.08
CA SER A 178 -11.97 -11.74 13.94
C SER A 178 -11.34 -11.49 15.32
N GLU A 179 -10.19 -12.10 15.57
CA GLU A 179 -9.45 -11.95 16.82
C GLU A 179 -8.46 -10.77 16.74
N LEU A 180 -8.52 -9.87 17.72
CA LEU A 180 -7.50 -8.83 17.91
C LEU A 180 -6.46 -9.33 18.92
N ARG A 181 -5.19 -9.31 18.53
CA ARG A 181 -4.06 -9.69 19.40
C ARG A 181 -3.10 -8.52 19.56
N GLN A 182 -2.87 -8.09 20.80
CA GLN A 182 -1.91 -7.04 21.13
C GLN A 182 -0.55 -7.65 21.50
N VAL A 183 0.27 -7.99 20.51
CA VAL A 183 1.53 -8.73 20.71
C VAL A 183 2.73 -7.87 20.29
N LYS A 184 3.45 -7.33 21.28
CA LYS A 184 4.63 -6.47 21.09
C LYS A 184 5.76 -7.14 20.28
N TYR A 185 5.95 -8.44 20.44
CA TYR A 185 7.14 -9.15 19.92
C TYR A 185 7.08 -9.54 18.44
N LEU A 186 5.87 -9.69 17.86
CA LEU A 186 5.72 -10.02 16.43
C LEU A 186 6.05 -8.83 15.51
N ASN A 187 5.99 -7.61 16.05
CA ASN A 187 6.34 -6.39 15.32
C ASN A 187 7.86 -6.14 15.26
N ASN A 188 8.66 -6.78 16.11
CA ASN A 188 10.12 -6.62 16.09
C ASN A 188 10.78 -7.30 14.87
N LEU A 189 10.15 -8.32 14.27
CA LEU A 189 10.66 -9.01 13.07
C LEU A 189 10.55 -8.09 11.84
N ILE A 190 9.46 -7.32 11.80
CA ILE A 190 9.22 -6.27 10.83
C ILE A 190 10.26 -5.15 10.98
N GLU A 191 10.56 -4.70 12.21
CA GLU A 191 11.60 -3.70 12.49
C GLU A 191 13.00 -4.11 12.00
N GLN A 192 13.31 -5.41 11.92
CA GLN A 192 14.59 -5.88 11.40
C GLN A 192 14.71 -5.76 9.88
N ASP A 193 13.62 -5.96 9.13
CA ASP A 193 13.58 -5.80 7.66
C ASP A 193 13.65 -4.32 7.24
N HIS A 194 13.24 -3.42 8.15
CA HIS A 194 13.31 -1.97 7.97
C HIS A 194 14.72 -1.37 8.04
N ARG A 195 15.74 -2.12 8.48
CA ARG A 195 17.09 -1.57 8.70
C ARG A 195 17.84 -1.24 7.39
N ALA A 196 17.40 -1.78 6.26
CA ALA A 196 17.95 -1.44 4.94
C ALA A 196 17.34 -0.16 4.33
N HIS A 197 16.21 0.32 4.87
CA HIS A 197 15.43 1.44 4.31
C HIS A 197 15.45 2.71 5.18
N GLN A 198 16.15 2.68 6.33
CA GLN A 198 16.32 3.81 7.24
C GLN A 198 17.28 4.92 6.75
N THR A 199 17.41 5.11 5.43
CA THR A 199 17.71 6.44 4.90
C THR A 199 16.39 7.10 4.52
N VAL A 200 15.53 7.28 5.54
CA VAL A 200 14.34 8.13 5.46
C VAL A 200 14.80 9.58 5.64
N ASP A 201 15.65 10.06 4.73
CA ASP A 201 15.80 11.48 4.54
C ASP A 201 14.65 11.92 3.65
N GLU A 202 13.63 12.42 4.34
CA GLU A 202 12.45 13.09 3.81
C GLU A 202 11.48 12.14 3.09
N ALA A 203 10.25 12.13 3.59
CA ALA A 203 9.10 11.60 2.87
C ALA A 203 9.12 12.05 1.41
N ARG A 204 9.53 11.14 0.52
CA ARG A 204 9.82 11.42 -0.89
C ARG A 204 8.52 11.83 -1.60
N ASP A 205 8.32 13.15 -1.65
CA ASP A 205 7.46 13.91 -2.56
C ASP A 205 5.99 13.47 -2.72
N GLY A 206 5.40 12.89 -1.67
CA GLY A 206 3.94 12.74 -1.55
C GLY A 206 3.30 11.59 -2.33
N VAL A 207 4.10 10.64 -2.86
CA VAL A 207 3.58 9.36 -3.37
C VAL A 207 3.91 8.26 -2.37
N PHE A 208 2.94 7.89 -1.54
CA PHE A 208 3.03 6.67 -0.75
C PHE A 208 2.44 5.55 -1.59
N LEU A 209 3.30 4.87 -2.33
CA LEU A 209 3.03 3.52 -2.84
C LEU A 209 4.07 2.62 -2.19
N ASP A 210 3.64 1.51 -1.61
CA ASP A 210 4.60 0.50 -1.22
C ASP A 210 5.04 -0.27 -2.45
N VAL A 211 6.24 0.11 -2.84
CA VAL A 211 6.89 -0.32 -4.05
C VAL A 211 7.75 -1.56 -3.83
N SER A 212 7.82 -2.05 -2.58
CA SER A 212 8.43 -3.33 -2.25
C SER A 212 7.74 -4.50 -2.98
N GLU A 213 6.43 -4.35 -3.26
CA GLU A 213 5.60 -5.34 -3.95
C GLU A 213 5.58 -5.24 -5.48
N LEU A 214 6.07 -4.16 -6.07
CA LEU A 214 6.28 -4.07 -7.52
C LEU A 214 7.52 -4.88 -7.96
N ARG A 215 7.69 -6.07 -7.39
CA ARG A 215 8.57 -7.13 -7.90
C ARG A 215 7.94 -7.72 -9.16
N ILE A 216 7.97 -6.97 -10.27
CA ILE A 216 7.88 -7.53 -11.63
C ILE A 216 9.29 -7.88 -12.09
#